data_AF-A0A6C0JG31-F1
#
_entry.id   AF-A0A6C0JG31-F1
#
_cell.length_a   1.000
_cell.length_b   1.000
_cell.length_c   1.000
_cell.angle_alpha   90.00
_cell.angle_beta   90.00
_cell.angle_gamma   90.00
#
_symmetry.space_group_name_H-M   'P 1'
#
loop_
_entity.id
_entity.type
_entity.pdbx_description
1 polymer ?
#
loop_
_entity_poly.entity_id
_entity_poly.type
_entity_poly.pdbx_seq_one_letter_code
_entity_poly.pdbx_strand_id
1 'polypeptide(L)'
;MNKQLINLLFIVAICFVAYQLFRNLDFTLQEGMTNATDASGNVISSASSSSSSSSSSSSSSSSSSSTSNGIAGSAQNYAANIKSITIKNQDVLLISKYRTDYENAILNLDDLINTMMLQTALTVDNSKPMTSLEKLVQLNSARGALNNVMKFIDASQ
;
A
#
# COMPACT_ATOMS: atom_id res chain seq x y z
N MET A 1 -43.64 -22.44 -2.58
CA MET A 1 -42.75 -21.53 -3.33
C MET A 1 -41.73 -22.35 -4.08
N ASN A 2 -41.41 -21.99 -5.33
CA ASN A 2 -40.43 -22.71 -6.13
C ASN A 2 -39.01 -22.41 -5.62
N LYS A 3 -38.19 -23.44 -5.38
CA LYS A 3 -36.83 -23.28 -4.80
C LYS A 3 -35.95 -22.33 -5.63
N GLN A 4 -36.10 -22.35 -6.95
CA GLN A 4 -35.41 -21.43 -7.86
C GLN A 4 -35.76 -19.94 -7.61
N LEU A 5 -37.01 -19.65 -7.24
CA LEU A 5 -37.45 -18.28 -6.93
C LEU A 5 -36.82 -17.75 -5.64
N ILE A 6 -36.67 -18.62 -4.63
CA ILE A 6 -36.05 -18.27 -3.35
C ILE A 6 -34.55 -18.00 -3.53
N ASN A 7 -33.84 -18.83 -4.30
CA ASN A 7 -32.42 -18.64 -4.60
C ASN A 7 -32.17 -17.34 -5.38
N LEU A 8 -33.03 -17.02 -6.36
CA LEU A 8 -32.94 -15.78 -7.14
C LEU A 8 -33.15 -14.54 -6.26
N LEU A 9 -34.15 -14.56 -5.37
CA LEU A 9 -34.39 -13.47 -4.42
C LEU A 9 -33.21 -13.29 -3.45
N PHE A 10 -32.57 -14.37 -3.01
CA PHE A 10 -31.37 -14.30 -2.17
C PHE A 10 -30.18 -13.62 -2.86
N ILE A 11 -29.94 -13.93 -4.14
CA ILE A 11 -28.87 -13.31 -4.93
C ILE A 11 -29.14 -11.81 -5.12
N VAL A 12 -30.38 -11.43 -5.45
CA VAL A 12 -30.76 -10.02 -5.60
C VAL A 12 -30.62 -9.26 -4.28
N ALA A 13 -31.01 -9.86 -3.15
CA ALA A 13 -30.87 -9.26 -1.82
C ALA A 13 -29.40 -9.04 -1.44
N ILE A 14 -28.53 -10.03 -1.66
CA ILE A 14 -27.07 -9.91 -1.42
C ILE A 14 -26.48 -8.80 -2.30
N CYS A 15 -26.87 -8.73 -3.57
CA CYS A 15 -26.39 -7.70 -4.50
C CYS A 15 -26.83 -6.29 -4.05
N PHE A 16 -28.07 -6.14 -3.54
CA PHE A 16 -28.56 -4.88 -2.99
C PHE A 16 -27.81 -4.45 -1.71
N VAL A 17 -27.49 -5.39 -0.82
CA VAL A 17 -26.68 -5.10 0.38
C VAL A 17 -25.25 -4.69 0.00
N ALA A 18 -24.64 -5.36 -0.98
CA ALA A 18 -23.31 -4.98 -1.49
C ALA A 18 -23.33 -3.59 -2.15
N TYR A 19 -24.38 -3.26 -2.91
CA TYR A 19 -24.57 -1.93 -3.49
C TYR A 19 -24.77 -0.84 -2.42
N GLN A 20 -25.56 -1.11 -1.38
CA GLN A 20 -25.73 -0.18 -0.26
C GLN A 20 -24.45 0.01 0.53
N LEU A 21 -23.63 -1.03 0.72
CA LEU A 21 -22.28 -0.90 1.29
C LEU A 21 -21.38 -0.04 0.40
N PHE A 22 -21.39 -0.25 -0.92
CA PHE A 22 -20.59 0.53 -1.86
C PHE A 22 -21.03 2.02 -1.91
N ARG A 23 -22.32 2.31 -1.74
CA ARG A 23 -22.83 3.69 -1.61
C ARG A 23 -22.60 4.31 -0.23
N ASN A 24 -22.50 3.53 0.84
CA ASN A 24 -22.10 4.04 2.16
C ASN A 24 -20.57 4.25 2.26
N LEU A 25 -19.81 3.50 1.46
CA LEU A 25 -18.40 3.73 1.15
C LEU A 25 -18.23 4.77 0.04
N ASP A 26 -19.15 5.76 -0.04
CA ASP A 26 -18.99 6.91 -0.92
C ASP A 26 -17.60 7.48 -0.65
N PHE A 27 -16.74 7.43 -1.66
CA PHE A 27 -15.37 7.91 -1.53
C PHE A 27 -15.47 9.42 -1.40
N THR A 28 -15.54 9.88 -0.15
CA THR A 28 -15.12 11.22 0.22
C THR A 28 -13.64 11.31 -0.15
N LEU A 29 -13.40 11.62 -1.42
CA LEU A 29 -12.34 12.50 -1.87
C LEU A 29 -12.47 13.75 -1.01
N GLN A 30 -11.91 13.66 0.18
CA GLN A 30 -11.77 14.78 1.08
C GLN A 30 -10.69 15.64 0.45
N GLU A 31 -11.13 16.54 -0.43
CA GLU A 31 -10.44 17.76 -0.88
C GLU A 31 -10.22 18.73 0.31
N GLY A 32 -9.92 18.17 1.49
CA GLY A 32 -9.90 18.81 2.79
C GLY A 32 -8.50 18.86 3.39
N MET A 33 -7.52 19.29 2.58
CA MET A 33 -6.26 19.86 3.08
C MET A 33 -5.69 20.95 2.15
N THR A 34 -6.55 21.65 1.41
CA THR A 34 -6.19 22.92 0.73
C THR A 34 -5.96 24.06 1.72
N ASN A 35 -6.59 24.01 2.90
CA ASN A 35 -6.51 25.05 3.93
C ASN A 35 -5.91 24.53 5.25
N ALA A 36 -4.72 23.92 5.18
CA ALA A 36 -3.81 23.88 6.32
C ALA A 36 -2.86 25.07 6.22
N THR A 37 -3.31 26.25 6.67
CA THR A 37 -2.44 27.40 6.92
C THR A 37 -1.27 26.93 7.78
N ASP A 38 -0.04 27.13 7.33
CA ASP A 38 1.12 26.67 8.11
C ASP A 38 1.17 27.39 9.47
N ALA A 39 1.76 26.71 10.46
CA ALA A 39 2.07 27.33 11.75
C ALA A 39 3.35 28.19 11.68
N SER A 40 3.78 28.60 10.48
CA SER A 40 4.98 29.41 10.23
C SER A 40 4.65 30.86 9.89
N GLY A 41 3.40 31.19 9.53
CA GLY A 41 2.95 32.55 9.20
C GLY A 41 3.66 33.17 7.99
N ASN A 42 4.29 32.35 7.14
CA ASN A 42 5.18 32.84 6.11
C ASN A 42 4.42 33.14 4.82
N VAL A 43 3.93 34.38 4.70
CA VAL A 43 3.47 34.91 3.41
C VAL A 43 4.58 34.74 2.37
N ILE A 44 4.26 34.09 1.25
CA ILE A 44 5.22 33.80 0.17
C ILE A 44 5.64 35.13 -0.48
N SER A 45 6.67 35.73 0.10
CA SER A 45 7.37 36.88 -0.44
C SER A 45 8.36 36.35 -1.46
N SER A 46 8.08 36.66 -2.73
CA SER A 46 8.89 36.27 -3.88
C SER A 46 10.36 36.68 -3.70
N ALA A 47 11.22 35.70 -3.37
CA ALA A 47 12.67 35.87 -3.29
C ALA A 47 13.34 34.82 -4.18
N SER A 48 13.43 35.14 -5.46
CA SER A 48 14.24 34.42 -6.43
C SER A 48 15.72 34.46 -6.04
N SER A 49 16.35 33.29 -5.86
CA SER A 49 17.81 33.16 -5.78
C SER A 49 18.32 32.36 -6.99
N SER A 50 19.10 33.04 -7.83
CA SER A 50 19.56 32.56 -9.12
C SER A 50 21.10 32.54 -9.22
N SER A 51 21.62 31.51 -9.89
CA SER A 51 22.98 31.44 -10.46
C SER A 51 23.04 30.21 -11.40
N SER A 52 23.75 30.16 -12.54
CA SER A 52 24.50 31.15 -13.34
C SER A 52 24.97 30.48 -14.66
N SER A 53 25.10 31.11 -15.84
CA SER A 53 24.69 32.45 -16.33
C SER A 53 25.10 32.62 -17.81
N SER A 54 24.20 33.06 -18.72
CA SER A 54 24.57 33.57 -20.05
C SER A 54 23.51 34.53 -20.63
N SER A 55 23.98 35.54 -21.36
CA SER A 55 23.23 36.76 -21.71
C SER A 55 22.77 36.82 -23.17
N SER A 56 21.50 37.19 -23.42
CA SER A 56 21.13 38.14 -24.49
C SER A 56 19.64 38.57 -24.49
N SER A 57 19.45 39.89 -24.51
CA SER A 57 18.35 40.67 -25.15
C SER A 57 16.92 40.10 -25.39
N SER A 58 15.97 40.77 -24.73
CA SER A 58 14.74 41.39 -25.29
C SER A 58 13.50 40.56 -25.70
N SER A 59 12.36 41.26 -25.56
CA SER A 59 11.01 41.01 -26.14
C SER A 59 10.08 39.98 -25.47
N SER A 60 9.07 40.54 -24.78
CA SER A 60 7.65 40.17 -24.83
C SER A 60 7.25 38.80 -25.40
N SER A 61 6.86 37.89 -24.52
CA SER A 61 5.53 37.25 -24.58
C SER A 61 5.28 36.47 -23.29
N SER A 62 4.20 36.78 -22.58
CA SER A 62 3.72 35.99 -21.44
C SER A 62 3.07 34.71 -21.95
N SER A 63 3.88 33.82 -22.52
CA SER A 63 3.48 32.47 -22.84
C SER A 63 3.26 31.71 -21.53
N SER A 64 2.06 31.15 -21.38
CA SER A 64 1.73 30.22 -20.31
C SER A 64 2.58 28.96 -20.49
N SER A 65 3.80 28.96 -19.95
CA SER A 65 4.59 27.75 -19.79
C SER A 65 3.92 26.88 -18.73
N SER A 66 2.93 26.13 -19.17
CA SER A 66 2.55 24.89 -18.51
C SER A 66 3.82 24.04 -18.42
N THR A 67 4.45 24.06 -17.25
CA THR A 67 5.59 23.20 -16.94
C THR A 67 5.09 21.78 -16.99
N SER A 68 5.17 21.20 -18.19
CA SER A 68 4.79 19.83 -18.48
C SER A 68 5.83 18.95 -17.82
N ASN A 69 5.64 18.73 -16.53
CA ASN A 69 6.36 17.75 -15.75
C ASN A 69 6.18 16.43 -16.48
N GLY A 70 7.21 15.98 -17.19
CA GLY A 70 7.22 14.67 -17.82
C GLY A 70 6.97 13.58 -16.77
N ILE A 71 6.73 12.35 -17.21
CA ILE A 71 6.33 11.23 -16.32
C ILE A 71 7.32 11.03 -15.14
N ALA A 72 8.59 11.42 -15.29
CA ALA A 72 9.59 11.42 -14.22
C ALA A 72 9.52 12.61 -13.23
N GLY A 73 8.94 13.75 -13.61
CA GLY A 73 8.89 14.96 -12.78
C GLY A 73 8.02 14.83 -11.53
N SER A 74 7.05 13.91 -11.54
CA SER A 74 6.25 13.55 -10.35
C SER A 74 6.88 12.42 -9.52
N ALA A 75 7.89 11.71 -10.04
CA ALA A 75 8.47 10.54 -9.38
C ALA A 75 9.19 10.90 -8.07
N GLN A 76 9.81 12.09 -7.99
CA GLN A 76 10.42 12.59 -6.75
C GLN A 76 9.37 12.81 -5.64
N ASN A 77 8.23 13.41 -5.98
CA ASN A 77 7.11 13.60 -5.04
C ASN A 77 6.48 12.27 -4.63
N TYR A 78 6.36 11.32 -5.56
CA TYR A 78 5.87 9.97 -5.27
C TYR A 78 6.79 9.21 -4.31
N ALA A 79 8.12 9.25 -4.54
CA ALA A 79 9.11 8.65 -3.65
C ALA A 79 9.11 9.32 -2.26
N ALA A 80 8.96 10.65 -2.19
CA ALA A 80 8.82 11.38 -0.93
C ALA A 80 7.54 10.96 -0.16
N ASN A 81 6.43 10.74 -0.86
CA ASN A 81 5.17 10.26 -0.26
C ASN A 81 5.28 8.80 0.25
N ILE A 82 5.89 7.90 -0.53
CA ILE A 82 6.21 6.54 -0.03
C ILE A 82 7.07 6.64 1.23
N LYS A 83 8.11 7.48 1.24
CA LYS A 83 8.99 7.63 2.40
C LYS A 83 8.27 8.16 3.63
N SER A 84 7.37 9.15 3.49
CA SER A 84 6.60 9.67 4.64
C SER A 84 5.60 8.64 5.18
N ILE A 85 4.95 7.86 4.31
CA ILE A 85 4.10 6.73 4.71
C ILE A 85 4.94 5.66 5.43
N THR A 86 6.13 5.32 4.94
CA THR A 86 7.02 4.35 5.58
C THR A 86 7.43 4.79 6.99
N ILE A 87 7.85 6.05 7.17
CA ILE A 87 8.21 6.61 8.49
C ILE A 87 7.00 6.55 9.42
N LYS A 88 5.83 7.04 8.97
CA LYS A 88 4.58 6.97 9.75
C LYS A 88 4.22 5.53 10.16
N ASN A 89 4.44 4.56 9.29
CA ASN A 89 4.18 3.15 9.61
C ASN A 89 5.21 2.58 10.60
N GLN A 90 6.49 2.97 10.50
CA GLN A 90 7.51 2.59 11.49
C GLN A 90 7.18 3.16 12.87
N ASP A 91 6.76 4.43 12.94
CA ASP A 91 6.33 5.09 14.18
C ASP A 91 5.08 4.43 14.80
N VAL A 92 4.06 4.13 13.98
CA VAL A 92 2.82 3.49 14.43
C VAL A 92 3.04 2.05 14.91
N LEU A 93 3.92 1.30 14.23
CA LEU A 93 4.27 -0.07 14.63
C LEU A 93 5.19 -0.12 15.85
N LEU A 94 5.85 0.98 16.23
CA LEU A 94 6.75 1.03 17.40
C LEU A 94 7.75 -0.14 17.40
N ILE A 95 8.34 -0.44 16.23
CA ILE A 95 9.11 -1.67 15.96
C ILE A 95 10.22 -1.87 16.99
N SER A 96 10.97 -0.83 17.32
CA SER A 96 12.06 -0.88 18.28
C SER A 96 11.61 -1.19 19.72
N LYS A 97 10.33 -0.94 20.06
CA LYS A 97 9.76 -1.23 21.39
C LYS A 97 9.21 -2.65 21.50
N TYR A 98 8.53 -3.14 20.47
CA TYR A 98 7.88 -4.46 20.45
C TYR A 98 8.66 -5.50 19.62
N ARG A 99 9.97 -5.27 19.39
CA ARG A 99 10.83 -6.10 18.53
C ARG A 99 10.72 -7.59 18.88
N THR A 100 10.90 -7.94 20.16
CA THR A 100 10.82 -9.33 20.65
C THR A 100 9.44 -9.96 20.45
N ASP A 101 8.37 -9.19 20.62
CA ASP A 101 7.01 -9.67 20.39
C ASP A 101 6.75 -9.94 18.90
N TYR A 102 7.29 -9.10 18.00
CA TYR A 102 7.21 -9.31 16.56
C TYR A 102 8.08 -10.48 16.07
N GLU A 103 9.30 -10.65 16.59
CA GLU A 103 10.13 -11.84 16.34
C GLU A 103 9.39 -13.12 16.76
N ASN A 104 8.86 -13.15 17.99
CA ASN A 104 8.10 -14.29 18.50
C ASN A 104 6.86 -14.57 17.64
N ALA A 105 6.12 -13.54 17.22
CA ALA A 105 4.98 -13.71 16.33
C ALA A 105 5.37 -14.31 14.97
N ILE A 106 6.49 -13.89 14.39
CA ILE A 106 6.99 -14.40 13.10
C ILE A 106 7.50 -15.84 13.22
N LEU A 107 8.21 -16.19 14.30
CA LEU A 107 8.66 -17.55 14.54
C LEU A 107 7.48 -18.53 14.66
N ASN A 108 6.46 -18.17 15.45
CA ASN A 108 5.21 -18.95 15.53
C ASN A 108 4.50 -19.09 14.17
N LEU A 109 4.66 -18.12 13.27
CA LEU A 109 4.07 -18.14 11.93
C LEU A 109 4.91 -18.99 10.95
N ASP A 110 6.24 -19.05 11.08
CA ASP A 110 7.08 -20.03 10.36
C ASP A 110 6.70 -21.46 10.76
N ASP A 111 6.57 -21.73 12.07
CA ASP A 111 6.14 -23.04 12.59
C ASP A 111 4.72 -23.43 12.12
N LEU A 112 3.79 -22.47 12.05
CA LEU A 112 2.48 -22.68 11.45
C LEU A 112 2.57 -23.01 9.95
N ILE A 113 3.39 -22.28 9.19
CA ILE A 113 3.61 -22.56 7.75
C ILE A 113 4.23 -23.95 7.58
N ASN A 114 5.24 -24.31 8.36
CA ASN A 114 5.88 -25.64 8.34
C ASN A 114 4.83 -26.74 8.62
N THR A 115 3.95 -26.52 9.60
CA THR A 115 2.84 -27.43 9.91
C THR A 115 1.81 -27.52 8.77
N MET A 116 1.45 -26.40 8.14
CA MET A 116 0.54 -26.36 7.00
C MET A 116 1.14 -26.98 5.72
N MET A 117 2.46 -26.88 5.53
CA MET A 117 3.18 -27.56 4.45
C MET A 117 3.14 -29.08 4.67
N LEU A 118 3.44 -29.55 5.88
CA LEU A 118 3.34 -30.97 6.24
C LEU A 118 1.91 -31.48 6.05
N GLN A 119 0.90 -30.75 6.54
CA GLN A 119 -0.51 -31.10 6.34
C GLN A 119 -0.84 -31.20 4.85
N THR A 120 -0.47 -30.18 4.05
CA THR A 120 -0.75 -30.16 2.61
C THR A 120 -0.06 -31.32 1.86
N ALA A 121 1.15 -31.71 2.26
CA ALA A 121 1.87 -32.85 1.71
C ALA A 121 1.26 -34.22 2.11
N LEU A 122 0.68 -34.32 3.32
CA LEU A 122 0.01 -35.53 3.79
C LEU A 122 -1.43 -35.67 3.26
N THR A 123 -2.10 -34.55 2.93
CA THR A 123 -3.47 -34.54 2.39
C THR A 123 -3.52 -34.29 0.89
N VAL A 124 -2.51 -34.72 0.12
CA VAL A 124 -2.53 -34.62 -1.35
C VAL A 124 -3.65 -35.50 -1.91
N ASP A 125 -4.60 -34.89 -2.62
CA ASP A 125 -5.58 -35.63 -3.40
C ASP A 125 -4.91 -36.22 -4.65
N ASN A 126 -4.80 -37.55 -4.69
CA ASN A 126 -4.25 -38.30 -5.82
C ASN A 126 -5.04 -38.06 -7.13
N SER A 127 -6.29 -37.60 -7.04
CA SER A 127 -7.13 -37.24 -8.19
C SER A 127 -6.73 -35.90 -8.82
N LYS A 128 -6.15 -34.98 -8.03
CA LYS A 128 -5.77 -33.61 -8.44
C LYS A 128 -4.52 -33.11 -7.68
N PRO A 129 -3.35 -33.77 -7.83
CA PRO A 129 -2.17 -33.46 -7.01
C PRO A 129 -1.61 -32.05 -7.26
N MET A 130 -1.84 -31.48 -8.45
CA MET A 130 -1.33 -30.16 -8.83
C MET A 130 -1.80 -29.04 -7.90
N THR A 131 -3.06 -29.04 -7.46
CA THR A 131 -3.58 -27.99 -6.55
C THR A 131 -2.91 -28.04 -5.17
N SER A 132 -2.57 -29.24 -4.68
CA SER A 132 -1.81 -29.38 -3.43
C SER A 132 -0.36 -28.95 -3.60
N LEU A 133 0.26 -29.25 -4.75
CA LEU A 133 1.61 -28.80 -5.11
C LEU A 133 1.71 -27.27 -5.25
N GLU A 134 0.75 -26.62 -5.93
CA GLU A 134 0.66 -25.16 -6.04
C GLU A 134 0.57 -24.50 -4.66
N LYS A 135 -0.28 -25.03 -3.78
CA LYS A 135 -0.39 -24.56 -2.39
C LYS A 135 0.92 -24.76 -1.61
N LEU A 136 1.63 -25.87 -1.83
CA LEU A 136 2.94 -26.12 -1.21
C LEU A 136 3.99 -25.09 -1.65
N VAL A 137 4.01 -24.73 -2.94
CA VAL A 137 4.88 -23.67 -3.48
C VAL A 137 4.51 -22.30 -2.89
N GLN A 138 3.22 -21.99 -2.76
CA GLN A 138 2.76 -20.74 -2.15
C GLN A 138 3.17 -20.63 -0.67
N LEU A 139 3.04 -21.71 0.10
CA LEU A 139 3.49 -21.76 1.50
C LEU A 139 5.02 -21.59 1.61
N ASN A 140 5.81 -22.24 0.74
CA ASN A 140 7.26 -22.06 0.70
C ASN A 140 7.67 -20.62 0.33
N SER A 141 6.92 -19.97 -0.57
CA SER A 141 7.12 -18.55 -0.90
C SER A 141 6.79 -17.63 0.28
N ALA A 142 5.68 -17.88 0.99
CA ALA A 142 5.31 -17.16 2.21
C ALA A 142 6.40 -17.30 3.30
N ARG A 143 7.02 -18.47 3.42
CA ARG A 143 8.18 -18.70 4.29
C ARG A 143 9.37 -17.80 3.94
N GLY A 144 9.70 -17.72 2.64
CA GLY A 144 10.72 -16.80 2.14
C GLY A 144 10.40 -15.32 2.42
N ALA A 145 9.12 -14.94 2.35
CA ALA A 145 8.68 -13.60 2.71
C ALA A 145 8.86 -13.31 4.21
N LEU A 146 8.49 -14.23 5.11
CA LEU A 146 8.71 -14.08 6.56
C LEU A 146 10.19 -13.87 6.91
N ASN A 147 11.10 -14.60 6.25
CA ASN A 147 12.54 -14.42 6.45
C ASN A 147 13.00 -12.98 6.11
N ASN A 148 12.41 -12.35 5.09
CA ASN A 148 12.67 -10.95 4.76
C ASN A 148 12.05 -9.97 5.76
N VAL A 149 10.86 -10.28 6.32
CA VAL A 149 10.25 -9.48 7.40
C VAL A 149 11.10 -9.54 8.67
N MET A 150 11.63 -10.71 9.03
CA MET A 150 12.55 -10.87 10.17
C MET A 150 13.81 -10.02 9.99
N LYS A 151 14.48 -10.09 8.83
CA LYS A 151 15.62 -9.23 8.49
C LYS A 151 15.31 -7.73 8.55
N PHE A 152 14.09 -7.33 8.17
CA PHE A 152 13.67 -5.93 8.28
C PHE A 152 13.54 -5.47 9.74
N ILE A 153 13.03 -6.34 10.62
CA ILE A 153 12.94 -6.09 12.06
C ILE A 153 14.35 -6.05 12.71
N ASP A 154 15.25 -6.94 12.29
CA ASP A 154 16.67 -6.93 12.72
C ASP A 154 17.39 -5.63 12.33
N ALA A 155 17.15 -5.16 11.12
CA ALA A 155 17.73 -3.94 10.56
C ALA A 155 17.04 -2.63 11.01
N SER A 156 15.98 -2.72 11.83
CA SER A 156 15.27 -1.55 12.40
C SER A 156 15.81 -1.15 13.79
N GLN A 157 17.12 -1.36 14.01
CA GLN A 157 17.89 -1.02 15.22
C GLN A 157 18.83 0.17 14.98
#